data_AF-A0A2I0CX14-F1
#
_entry.id   AF-A0A2I0CX14-F1
#
_cell.length_a   1.000
_cell.length_b   1.000
_cell.length_c   1.000
_cell.angle_alpha   90.00
_cell.angle_beta   90.00
_cell.angle_gamma   90.00
#
_symmetry.space_group_name_H-M   'P 1'
#
loop_
_entity.id
_entity.type
_entity.pdbx_description
1 polymer ?
#
loop_
_entity_poly.entity_id
_entity_poly.type
_entity_poly.pdbx_seq_one_letter_code
_entity_poly.pdbx_strand_id
1 'polypeptide(L)'
;MKKMDCSHAAASQMGMTVLIAVVTIGVAIAGVAVISKPQAEEIPAVNVVIENWSKTIYVYHRGGEPLDRQNMLIMVNGEPHTADFISTLTGQDWTTFRNGDVLTYD
;
A
#
# COMPACT_ATOMS: atom_id res chain seq x y z
N MET A 1 -27.10 66.85 4.79
CA MET A 1 -26.30 65.85 5.53
C MET A 1 -26.43 64.50 4.84
N LYS A 2 -25.37 64.02 4.17
CA LYS A 2 -25.35 62.71 3.51
C LYS A 2 -25.17 61.65 4.60
N LYS A 3 -26.22 60.87 4.91
CA LYS A 3 -26.05 59.66 5.72
C LYS A 3 -25.19 58.72 4.88
N MET A 4 -23.97 58.49 5.33
CA MET A 4 -23.07 57.49 4.76
C MET A 4 -23.42 56.17 5.42
N ASP A 5 -23.82 55.20 4.62
CA ASP A 5 -24.45 53.97 5.04
C ASP A 5 -23.43 53.03 5.70
N CYS A 6 -23.33 53.03 7.04
CA CYS A 6 -22.53 52.08 7.82
C CYS A 6 -22.85 50.61 7.49
N SER A 7 -24.10 50.33 7.08
CA SER A 7 -24.53 49.01 6.62
C SER A 7 -23.84 48.57 5.32
N HIS A 8 -23.53 49.51 4.42
CA HIS A 8 -22.85 49.21 3.16
C HIS A 8 -21.36 48.89 3.39
N ALA A 9 -20.70 49.64 4.29
CA ALA A 9 -19.33 49.36 4.70
C ALA A 9 -19.20 47.98 5.37
N ALA A 10 -20.10 47.64 6.30
CA ALA A 10 -20.13 46.33 6.94
C ALA A 10 -20.43 45.19 5.95
N ALA A 11 -21.38 45.37 5.04
CA ALA A 11 -21.71 44.38 4.01
C ALA A 11 -20.54 44.14 3.04
N SER A 12 -19.80 45.19 2.67
CA SER A 12 -18.61 45.07 1.81
C SER A 12 -17.49 44.28 2.50
N GLN A 13 -17.29 44.49 3.80
CA GLN A 13 -16.28 43.80 4.59
C GLN A 13 -16.65 42.32 4.83
N MET A 14 -17.92 42.03 5.08
CA MET A 14 -18.41 40.65 5.23
C MET A 14 -18.32 39.87 3.92
N GLY A 15 -18.68 40.48 2.79
CA GLY A 15 -18.57 39.84 1.47
C GLY A 15 -17.13 39.49 1.11
N MET A 16 -16.18 40.37 1.41
CA MET A 16 -14.74 40.10 1.21
C MET A 16 -14.25 38.94 2.07
N THR A 17 -14.66 38.90 3.35
CA THR A 17 -14.30 37.81 4.27
C THR A 17 -14.79 36.45 3.78
N VAL A 18 -16.04 36.39 3.31
CA VAL A 18 -16.65 35.15 2.78
C VAL A 18 -15.94 34.70 1.50
N LEU A 19 -15.61 35.62 0.60
CA LEU A 19 -14.90 35.28 -0.64
C LEU A 19 -13.51 34.70 -0.35
N ILE A 20 -12.76 35.32 0.57
CA ILE A 20 -11.43 34.83 0.97
C ILE A 20 -11.55 33.43 1.58
N ALA A 21 -12.55 33.19 2.44
CA ALA A 21 -12.75 31.88 3.05
C ALA A 21 -12.99 30.79 1.99
N VAL A 22 -13.86 31.05 1.02
CA VAL A 22 -14.17 30.08 -0.06
C VAL A 22 -12.94 29.80 -0.92
N VAL A 23 -12.20 30.83 -1.33
CA VAL A 23 -10.98 30.66 -2.13
C VAL A 23 -9.91 29.89 -1.34
N THR A 24 -9.74 30.19 -0.05
CA THR A 24 -8.77 29.51 0.81
C THR A 24 -9.09 28.02 0.93
N ILE A 25 -10.37 27.67 1.12
CA ILE A 25 -10.81 26.27 1.16
C ILE A 25 -10.54 25.59 -0.18
N GLY A 26 -10.85 26.25 -1.31
CA GLY A 26 -10.59 25.71 -2.64
C GLY A 26 -9.11 25.42 -2.89
N VAL A 27 -8.23 26.36 -2.51
CA VAL A 27 -6.78 26.20 -2.62
C VAL A 27 -6.27 25.09 -1.71
N ALA A 28 -6.80 24.98 -0.49
CA ALA A 28 -6.41 23.92 0.44
C ALA A 28 -6.77 22.52 -0.10
N ILE A 29 -7.99 22.35 -0.64
CA ILE A 29 -8.42 21.08 -1.25
C ILE A 29 -7.54 20.73 -2.45
N ALA A 30 -7.32 21.69 -3.35
CA ALA A 30 -6.47 21.49 -4.52
C ALA A 30 -5.02 21.16 -4.12
N GLY A 31 -4.50 21.81 -3.07
CA GLY A 31 -3.18 21.55 -2.52
C GLY A 31 -3.05 20.12 -1.99
N VAL A 32 -4.02 19.66 -1.19
CA VAL A 32 -4.03 18.27 -0.70
C VAL A 32 -4.09 17.30 -1.88
N ALA A 33 -4.95 17.53 -2.87
CA ALA A 33 -5.09 16.64 -4.02
C ALA A 33 -3.79 16.48 -4.84
N VAL A 34 -2.97 17.52 -4.94
CA VAL A 34 -1.67 17.47 -5.65
C VAL A 34 -0.57 16.83 -4.79
N ILE A 35 -0.61 17.06 -3.47
CA ILE A 35 0.45 16.66 -2.55
C ILE A 35 0.23 15.23 -2.02
N SER A 36 -1.01 14.77 -1.90
CA SER A 36 -1.39 13.48 -1.31
C SER A 36 -1.07 12.28 -2.20
N LYS A 37 0.02 12.33 -2.96
CA LYS A 37 0.47 11.20 -3.79
C LYS A 37 0.44 9.93 -2.92
N PRO A 38 -0.17 8.84 -3.39
CA PRO A 38 -0.17 7.60 -2.62
C PRO A 38 1.28 7.24 -2.28
N GLN A 39 1.51 6.76 -1.06
CA GLN A 39 2.82 6.25 -0.70
C GLN A 39 3.18 5.16 -1.72
N ALA A 40 4.43 5.18 -2.18
CA ALA A 40 4.90 4.15 -3.10
C ALA A 40 4.68 2.79 -2.44
N GLU A 41 4.11 1.85 -3.20
CA GLU A 41 3.99 0.46 -2.77
C GLU A 41 5.41 -0.06 -2.52
N GLU A 42 5.71 -0.39 -1.27
CA GLU A 42 6.99 -0.97 -0.89
C GLU A 42 6.99 -2.42 -1.36
N ILE A 43 7.75 -2.69 -2.42
CA ILE A 43 7.98 -4.05 -2.90
C ILE A 43 8.96 -4.70 -1.92
N PRO A 44 8.55 -5.76 -1.19
CA PRO A 44 9.42 -6.36 -0.19
C PRO A 44 10.68 -6.90 -0.86
N ALA A 45 11.83 -6.49 -0.34
CA ALA A 45 13.12 -6.92 -0.85
C ALA A 45 13.40 -8.33 -0.35
N VAL A 46 13.04 -9.34 -1.13
CA VAL A 46 13.20 -10.76 -0.80
C VAL A 46 14.04 -11.47 -1.86
N ASN A 47 14.92 -12.36 -1.42
CA ASN A 47 15.67 -13.25 -2.32
C ASN A 47 15.13 -14.68 -2.19
N VAL A 48 14.61 -15.21 -3.28
CA VAL A 48 14.04 -16.55 -3.34
C VAL A 48 14.74 -17.36 -4.41
N VAL A 49 15.13 -18.58 -4.06
CA VAL A 49 15.67 -19.56 -5.01
C VAL A 49 14.67 -20.68 -5.15
N ILE A 50 14.31 -20.99 -6.40
CA ILE A 50 13.36 -22.07 -6.72
C ILE A 50 14.14 -23.17 -7.42
N GLU A 51 14.04 -24.38 -6.91
CA GLU A 51 14.65 -25.57 -7.49
C GLU A 51 13.59 -26.63 -7.75
N ASN A 52 13.74 -27.35 -8.86
CA ASN A 52 12.88 -28.47 -9.23
C ASN A 52 13.73 -29.75 -9.20
N TRP A 53 13.31 -30.72 -8.40
CA TRP A 53 13.99 -32.02 -8.32
C TRP A 53 12.95 -33.11 -8.60
N SER A 54 13.01 -33.67 -9.81
CA SER A 54 12.05 -34.66 -10.30
C SER A 54 10.61 -34.12 -10.31
N LYS A 55 9.80 -34.46 -9.31
CA LYS A 55 8.40 -34.02 -9.15
C LYS A 55 8.22 -32.96 -8.08
N THR A 56 9.25 -32.74 -7.26
CA THR A 56 9.16 -31.86 -6.10
C THR A 56 9.74 -30.49 -6.44
N ILE A 57 9.04 -29.43 -6.03
CA ILE A 57 9.48 -28.04 -6.12
C ILE A 57 9.91 -27.60 -4.73
N TYR A 58 11.13 -27.07 -4.65
CA TYR A 58 11.69 -26.48 -3.44
C TYR A 58 11.83 -24.98 -3.61
N VAL A 59 11.37 -24.22 -2.63
CA VAL A 59 11.44 -22.76 -2.60
C VAL A 59 12.21 -22.34 -1.36
N TYR A 60 13.38 -21.76 -1.55
CA TYR A 60 14.32 -21.37 -0.49
C TYR A 60 14.30 -19.86 -0.28
N HIS A 61 14.11 -19.43 0.96
CA HIS A 61 14.26 -18.02 1.32
C HIS A 61 15.75 -17.73 1.60
N ARG A 62 16.40 -16.99 0.71
CA ARG A 62 17.85 -16.67 0.79
C ARG A 62 18.18 -15.34 1.47
N GLY A 63 17.17 -14.59 1.90
CA GLY A 63 17.34 -13.40 2.71
C GLY A 63 16.34 -12.30 2.34
N GLY A 64 16.44 -11.17 3.04
CA GLY A 64 15.51 -10.07 2.88
C GLY A 64 14.36 -10.11 3.88
N GLU A 65 13.24 -9.53 3.48
CA GLU A 65 12.05 -9.37 4.32
C GLU A 65 11.18 -10.64 4.34
N PRO A 66 10.52 -10.94 5.48
CA PRO A 66 9.61 -12.07 5.59
C PRO A 66 8.36 -11.86 4.73
N LEU A 67 7.87 -12.92 4.11
CA LEU A 67 6.64 -12.91 3.32
C LEU A 67 5.54 -13.70 4.02
N ASP A 68 4.43 -13.05 4.32
CA ASP A 68 3.25 -13.74 4.83
C ASP A 68 2.49 -14.42 3.69
N ARG A 69 1.96 -15.63 3.96
CA ARG A 69 1.20 -16.43 2.99
C ARG A 69 0.03 -15.68 2.35
N GLN A 70 -0.55 -14.72 3.06
CA GLN A 70 -1.69 -13.93 2.61
C GLN A 70 -1.29 -12.83 1.60
N ASN A 71 -0.02 -12.41 1.61
CA ASN A 71 0.50 -11.29 0.83
C ASN A 71 1.36 -11.74 -0.36
N MET A 72 1.44 -13.06 -0.61
CA MET A 72 2.21 -13.60 -1.73
C MET A 72 1.44 -14.70 -2.46
N LEU A 73 1.75 -14.87 -3.74
CA LEU A 73 1.17 -15.90 -4.59
C LEU A 73 2.27 -16.71 -5.27
N ILE A 74 2.34 -17.99 -4.94
CA ILE A 74 3.13 -18.99 -5.64
C ILE A 74 2.23 -19.64 -6.69
N MET A 75 2.59 -19.45 -7.95
CA MET A 75 1.92 -20.06 -9.10
C MET A 75 2.79 -21.16 -9.70
N VAL A 76 2.20 -22.33 -9.95
CA VAL A 76 2.83 -23.43 -10.66
C VAL A 76 2.05 -23.65 -11.95
N ASN A 77 2.71 -23.54 -13.10
CA ASN A 77 2.07 -23.63 -14.43
C ASN A 77 0.88 -22.64 -14.64
N GLY A 78 0.91 -21.50 -13.96
CA GLY A 78 -0.14 -20.46 -14.05
C GLY A 78 -1.30 -20.65 -13.08
N GLU A 79 -1.37 -21.76 -12.34
CA GLU A 79 -2.39 -22.01 -11.33
C GLU A 79 -1.87 -21.68 -9.91
N PRO A 80 -2.71 -21.12 -9.03
CA PRO A 80 -2.31 -20.74 -7.68
C PRO A 80 -2.19 -21.97 -6.77
N HIS A 81 -0.98 -22.26 -6.30
CA HIS A 81 -0.69 -23.42 -5.45
C HIS A 81 -0.08 -23.03 -4.10
N THR A 82 -0.17 -21.75 -3.71
CA THR A 82 0.47 -21.20 -2.49
C THR A 82 0.08 -21.94 -1.22
N ALA A 83 -1.17 -22.43 -1.16
CA ALA A 83 -1.70 -23.18 -0.03
C ALA A 83 -1.20 -24.62 0.05
N ASP A 84 -0.75 -25.18 -1.08
CA ASP A 84 -0.37 -26.59 -1.20
C ASP A 84 1.11 -26.81 -0.84
N PHE A 85 1.90 -25.73 -0.79
CA PHE A 85 3.24 -25.77 -0.25
C PHE A 85 3.22 -26.03 1.26
N ILE A 86 4.15 -26.85 1.73
CA ILE A 86 4.37 -27.13 3.15
C ILE A 86 5.77 -26.66 3.58
N SER A 87 5.93 -26.30 4.85
CA SER A 87 7.26 -26.04 5.40
C SER A 87 8.04 -27.35 5.51
N THR A 88 9.22 -27.39 4.90
CA THR A 88 10.11 -28.56 4.94
C THR A 88 10.64 -28.82 6.36
N LEU A 89 10.76 -27.77 7.17
CA LEU A 89 11.29 -27.86 8.55
C LEU A 89 10.27 -28.48 9.51
N THR A 90 8.98 -28.15 9.35
CA THR A 90 7.92 -28.60 10.26
C THR A 90 7.05 -29.71 9.68
N GLY A 91 7.06 -29.90 8.35
CA GLY A 91 6.15 -30.81 7.65
C GLY A 91 4.69 -30.40 7.76
N GLN A 92 4.40 -29.13 8.04
CA GLN A 92 3.05 -28.57 8.23
C GLN A 92 2.86 -27.35 7.34
N ASP A 93 1.62 -26.87 7.30
CA ASP A 93 1.27 -25.57 6.72
C ASP A 93 2.21 -24.47 7.24
N TRP A 94 2.59 -23.59 6.32
CA TRP A 94 3.38 -22.41 6.62
C TRP A 94 2.49 -21.18 6.70
N THR A 95 2.92 -20.20 7.50
CA THR A 95 2.21 -18.95 7.74
C THR A 95 3.01 -17.75 7.25
N THR A 96 4.30 -17.74 7.58
CA THR A 96 5.28 -16.73 7.16
C THR A 96 6.50 -17.44 6.61
N PHE A 97 6.96 -17.03 5.44
CA PHE A 97 8.18 -17.49 4.80
C PHE A 97 9.33 -16.56 5.17
N ARG A 98 10.29 -17.03 5.96
CA ARG A 98 11.39 -16.25 6.52
C ARG A 98 12.73 -16.73 6.02
N ASN A 99 13.77 -15.92 6.20
CA ASN A 99 15.13 -16.28 5.85
C ASN A 99 15.56 -17.63 6.45
N GLY A 100 15.99 -18.55 5.58
CA GLY A 100 16.36 -19.92 5.93
C GLY A 100 15.23 -20.94 5.83
N ASP A 101 13.97 -20.51 5.68
CA ASP A 101 12.86 -21.42 5.48
C ASP A 101 12.90 -22.03 4.07
N VAL A 102 12.35 -23.24 3.98
CA VAL A 102 12.20 -23.98 2.72
C VAL A 102 10.77 -24.46 2.61
N LEU A 103 10.08 -24.07 1.54
CA LEU A 103 8.78 -24.59 1.20
C LEU A 103 8.91 -25.70 0.15
N THR A 104 8.14 -26.76 0.31
CA THR A 104 8.14 -27.92 -0.57
C THR A 104 6.74 -28.16 -1.12
N TYR A 105 6.65 -28.55 -2.39
CA TYR A 105 5.43 -28.95 -3.09
C TYR A 105 5.71 -30.18 -3.97
N ASP A 106 4.86 -31.20 -3.91
CA ASP A 106 4.99 -32.50 -4.59
C ASP A 106 3.95 -32.73 -5.70
#